data_AF-A0AAW6PI19-F1
#
_entry.id   AF-A0AAW6PI19-F1
#
_cell.length_a   1.000
_cell.length_b   1.000
_cell.length_c   1.000
_cell.angle_alpha   90.00
_cell.angle_beta   90.00
_cell.angle_gamma   90.00
#
_symmetry.space_group_name_H-M   'P 1'
#
loop_
_entity.id
_entity.type
_entity.pdbx_description
1 polymer ?
#
loop_
_entity_poly.entity_id
_entity_poly.type
_entity_poly.pdbx_seq_one_letter_code
_entity_poly.pdbx_strand_id
1 'polypeptide(L)'
;MEKMMVKIAEVVVELAAEGFSYTGKRTKGRVLRDETDGTYRIQVDDEVRGLDRPSSAYQSEADARAALVDYWDQCEQILKAAGAPVWKPH
;
A
#
# COMPACT_ATOMS: atom_id res chain seq x y z
N MET A 1 -9.03 22.20 19.86
CA MET A 1 -9.40 22.07 18.44
C MET A 1 -8.16 21.67 17.69
N GLU A 2 -7.91 20.36 17.58
CA GLU A 2 -6.81 19.84 16.77
C GLU A 2 -7.07 20.27 15.32
N LYS A 3 -6.21 21.14 14.80
CA LYS A 3 -6.20 21.44 13.37
C LYS A 3 -5.98 20.09 12.69
N MET A 4 -6.99 19.57 12.01
CA MET A 4 -6.80 18.56 10.97
C MET A 4 -5.82 19.19 9.98
N MET A 5 -4.53 18.94 10.18
CA MET A 5 -3.50 19.21 9.20
C MET A 5 -3.88 18.35 8.01
N VAL A 6 -4.54 18.98 7.03
CA VAL A 6 -4.55 18.47 5.66
C VAL A 6 -3.09 18.53 5.25
N LYS A 7 -2.36 17.44 5.52
CA LYS A 7 -1.03 17.24 4.96
C LYS A 7 -1.27 17.22 3.46
N ILE A 8 -0.83 18.27 2.77
CA ILE A 8 -0.90 18.33 1.32
C ILE A 8 0.03 17.21 0.85
N ALA A 9 -0.58 16.10 0.47
CA ALA A 9 0.09 14.90 0.03
C ALA A 9 -0.34 14.69 -1.42
N GLU A 10 0.56 15.00 -2.35
CA GLU A 10 0.31 14.84 -3.77
C GLU A 10 0.50 13.37 -4.15
N VAL A 11 -0.44 12.79 -4.89
CA VAL A 11 -0.25 11.45 -5.44
C VAL A 11 0.74 11.55 -6.59
N VAL A 12 1.97 11.08 -6.37
CA VAL A 12 3.04 11.10 -7.39
C VAL A 12 2.99 9.86 -8.28
N VAL A 13 2.55 8.72 -7.73
CA VAL A 13 2.47 7.45 -8.47
C VAL A 13 1.20 6.69 -8.06
N GLU A 14 0.47 6.16 -9.03
CA GLU A 14 -0.60 5.18 -8.82
C GLU A 14 -0.23 3.87 -9.51
N LEU A 15 -0.31 2.77 -8.78
CA LEU A 15 -0.04 1.42 -9.25
C LEU A 15 -1.25 0.54 -8.93
N ALA A 16 -1.54 -0.40 -9.83
CA ALA A 16 -2.54 -1.42 -9.60
C ALA A 16 -1.88 -2.79 -9.69
N ALA A 17 -2.25 -3.68 -8.78
CA ALA A 17 -1.90 -5.08 -8.83
C ALA A 17 -3.17 -5.91 -8.95
N GLU A 18 -3.13 -6.92 -9.80
CA GLU A 18 -4.22 -7.84 -10.04
C GLU A 18 -3.69 -9.26 -10.25
N GLY A 19 -4.57 -10.25 -10.21
CA GLY A 19 -4.17 -11.65 -10.37
C GLY A 19 -3.67 -12.31 -9.09
N PHE A 20 -3.94 -11.73 -7.91
CA PHE A 20 -3.61 -12.38 -6.65
C PHE A 20 -4.29 -13.75 -6.54
N SER A 21 -3.49 -14.74 -6.13
CA SER A 21 -3.94 -16.12 -5.95
C SER A 21 -5.19 -16.17 -5.05
N TYR A 22 -6.08 -17.12 -5.32
CA TYR A 22 -7.31 -17.43 -4.56
C TYR A 22 -8.42 -16.38 -4.56
N THR A 23 -8.17 -15.18 -5.10
CA THR A 23 -9.11 -14.06 -4.94
C THR A 23 -9.38 -13.35 -6.25
N GLY A 24 -8.44 -13.37 -7.22
CA GLY A 24 -8.55 -12.60 -8.45
C GLY A 24 -8.77 -11.10 -8.20
N LYS A 25 -8.53 -10.64 -6.96
CA LYS A 25 -8.88 -9.31 -6.51
C LYS A 25 -7.91 -8.33 -7.15
N ARG A 26 -8.43 -7.19 -7.61
CA ARG A 26 -7.61 -6.07 -8.04
C ARG A 26 -7.45 -5.15 -6.84
N THR A 27 -6.21 -4.90 -6.45
CA THR A 27 -5.89 -3.89 -5.44
C THR A 27 -5.14 -2.74 -6.08
N LYS A 28 -5.21 -1.57 -5.45
CA LYS A 28 -4.53 -0.36 -5.88
C LYS A 28 -3.66 0.16 -4.77
N GLY A 29 -2.51 0.69 -5.15
CA GLY A 29 -1.54 1.32 -4.27
C GLY A 29 -1.12 2.66 -4.85
N ARG A 30 -1.10 3.68 -4.01
CA ARG A 30 -0.73 5.05 -4.36
C ARG A 30 0.46 5.45 -3.54
N VAL A 31 1.45 6.06 -4.19
CA VAL A 31 2.54 6.75 -3.52
C VAL A 31 2.15 8.22 -3.43
N LEU A 32 2.05 8.72 -2.22
CA LEU A 32 1.80 10.13 -1.92
C LEU A 32 3.09 10.77 -1.46
N ARG A 33 3.44 11.94 -2.00
CA ARG A 33 4.54 12.75 -1.53
C ARG A 33 4.00 13.86 -0.64
N ASP A 34 4.48 13.93 0.59
CA ASP A 34 4.19 14.98 1.55
C ASP A 34 4.94 16.25 1.12
N GLU A 35 4.22 17.31 0.73
CA GLU A 35 4.85 18.56 0.32
C GLU A 35 5.48 19.33 1.51
N THR A 36 5.12 18.98 2.74
CA THR A 36 5.63 19.65 3.94
C THR A 36 7.02 19.16 4.31
N ASP A 37 7.21 17.84 4.24
CA ASP A 37 8.42 17.15 4.74
C ASP A 37 9.26 16.55 3.60
N GLY A 38 8.71 16.48 2.39
CA GLY A 38 9.34 15.84 1.24
C GLY A 38 9.36 14.31 1.31
N THR A 39 8.79 13.72 2.36
CA THR A 39 8.69 12.27 2.54
C THR A 39 7.58 11.66 1.70
N TYR A 40 7.75 10.41 1.33
CA TYR A 40 6.80 9.64 0.55
C TYR A 40 6.04 8.69 1.47
N ARG A 41 4.78 8.43 1.19
CA ARG A 41 3.94 7.47 1.91
C ARG A 41 3.20 6.60 0.91
N ILE A 42 2.86 5.40 1.33
CA ILE A 42 2.10 4.46 0.50
C ILE A 42 0.69 4.35 1.07
N GLN A 43 -0.30 4.37 0.20
CA GLN A 43 -1.69 4.11 0.54
C GLN A 43 -2.19 2.98 -0.35
N VAL A 44 -2.59 1.87 0.25
CA VAL A 44 -3.23 0.75 -0.45
C VAL A 44 -4.70 0.71 -0.12
N ASP A 45 -5.54 0.32 -1.06
CA ASP A 45 -7.00 0.22 -0.85
C ASP A 45 -7.36 -1.03 -0.03
N ASP A 46 -6.63 -2.12 -0.23
CA ASP A 46 -6.90 -3.41 0.41
C ASP A 46 -5.75 -3.89 1.28
N GLU A 47 -6.09 -4.64 2.33
CA GLU A 47 -5.13 -5.33 3.20
C GLU A 47 -5.37 -6.84 3.23
N VAL A 48 -4.27 -7.60 3.32
CA VAL A 48 -4.31 -9.04 3.56
C VAL A 48 -4.24 -9.30 5.07
N ARG A 49 -5.11 -10.17 5.58
CA ARG A 49 -5.10 -10.57 7.00
C ARG A 49 -3.75 -11.21 7.34
N GLY A 50 -3.01 -10.55 8.24
CA GLY A 50 -1.67 -10.96 8.65
C GLY A 50 -0.56 -10.05 8.12
N LEU A 51 -0.89 -9.05 7.30
CA LEU A 51 0.04 -8.07 6.79
C LEU A 51 -0.45 -6.65 7.08
N ASP A 52 0.30 -5.90 7.89
CA ASP A 52 0.00 -4.50 8.18
C ASP A 52 0.29 -3.60 6.97
N ARG A 53 -0.56 -2.57 6.79
CA ARG A 53 -0.37 -1.60 5.72
C ARG A 53 0.99 -0.90 5.89
N PRO A 54 1.79 -0.75 4.82
CA PRO A 54 3.02 0.03 4.87
C PRO A 54 2.66 1.50 5.08
N SER A 55 2.69 1.93 6.34
CA SER A 55 2.46 3.32 6.77
C SER A 55 3.76 4.09 6.97
N SER A 56 4.90 3.45 6.67
CA SER A 56 6.23 4.03 6.77
C SER A 56 6.37 5.26 5.87
N ALA A 57 7.05 6.28 6.40
CA ALA A 57 7.52 7.40 5.60
C ALA A 57 8.83 6.99 4.89
N TYR A 58 8.84 7.09 3.57
CA TYR A 58 9.98 6.78 2.72
C TYR A 58 10.67 8.09 2.32
N GLN A 59 11.99 8.04 2.13
CA GLN A 59 12.77 9.22 1.72
C GLN A 59 12.77 9.44 0.22
N SER A 60 12.44 8.41 -0.57
CA SER A 60 12.44 8.45 -2.03
C SER A 60 11.19 7.80 -2.60
N GLU A 61 10.74 8.27 -3.77
CA GLU A 61 9.67 7.62 -4.54
C GLU A 61 10.03 6.18 -4.90
N ALA A 62 11.30 5.94 -5.27
CA ALA A 62 11.78 4.61 -5.62
C ALA A 62 11.66 3.60 -4.46
N ASP A 63 12.02 4.03 -3.24
CA ASP A 63 11.86 3.21 -2.02
C ASP A 63 10.38 2.95 -1.71
N ALA A 64 9.53 3.97 -1.82
CA ALA A 64 8.09 3.81 -1.62
C ALA A 64 7.46 2.87 -2.65
N ARG A 65 7.86 3.00 -3.92
CA ARG A 65 7.41 2.11 -4.99
C ARG A 65 7.90 0.67 -4.76
N ALA A 66 9.17 0.50 -4.41
CA ALA A 66 9.74 -0.82 -4.14
C ALA A 66 9.01 -1.48 -2.96
N ALA A 67 8.76 -0.75 -1.88
CA ALA A 67 8.03 -1.27 -0.73
C ALA A 67 6.55 -1.58 -1.03
N LEU A 68 5.90 -0.86 -1.94
CA LEU A 68 4.55 -1.19 -2.39
C LEU A 68 4.53 -2.52 -3.18
N VAL A 69 5.52 -2.71 -4.07
CA VAL A 69 5.66 -3.97 -4.82
C VAL A 69 5.98 -5.13 -3.87
N ASP A 70 6.89 -4.91 -2.92
CA ASP A 70 7.25 -5.88 -1.89
C ASP A 70 6.05 -6.25 -1.00
N TYR A 71 5.22 -5.27 -0.63
CA TYR A 71 3.96 -5.50 0.07
C TYR A 71 3.02 -6.42 -0.71
N TRP A 72 2.88 -6.21 -2.03
CA TRP A 72 2.08 -7.09 -2.87
C TRP A 72 2.66 -8.50 -3.02
N ASP A 73 3.98 -8.63 -3.11
CA ASP A 73 4.64 -9.93 -3.11
C ASP A 73 4.37 -10.68 -1.80
N GLN A 74 4.50 -10.00 -0.65
CA GLN A 74 4.15 -10.56 0.66
C GLN A 74 2.67 -10.95 0.76
N CYS A 75 1.76 -10.11 0.25
CA CYS A 75 0.34 -10.45 0.14
C CYS A 75 0.14 -11.75 -0.65
N GLU A 76 0.80 -11.90 -1.80
CA GLU A 76 0.73 -13.10 -2.61
C GLU A 76 1.28 -14.34 -1.88
N GLN A 77 2.43 -14.20 -1.22
CA GLN A 77 3.02 -15.28 -0.44
C GLN A 77 2.11 -15.71 0.71
N ILE A 78 1.48 -14.78 1.43
CA ILE A 78 0.52 -15.09 2.48
C ILE A 78 -0.71 -15.79 1.90
N LEU A 79 -1.25 -15.32 0.78
CA LEU A 79 -2.39 -15.97 0.13
C LEU A 79 -2.05 -17.40 -0.32
N LYS A 80 -0.85 -17.60 -0.87
CA LYS A 80 -0.30 -18.92 -1.24
C LYS A 80 -0.13 -19.82 -0.02
N ALA A 81 0.43 -19.30 1.06
CA ALA A 81 0.68 -20.04 2.30
C ALA A 81 -0.62 -20.37 3.06
N ALA A 82 -1.57 -19.45 3.08
CA ALA A 82 -2.88 -19.62 3.73
C ALA A 82 -3.79 -20.57 2.94
N GLY A 83 -3.61 -20.69 1.62
CA GLY A 83 -4.43 -21.53 0.74
C GLY A 83 -5.90 -21.10 0.67
N ALA A 84 -6.23 -19.88 1.10
CA ALA A 84 -7.58 -19.36 1.19
C ALA A 84 -7.60 -17.83 1.02
N PRO A 85 -8.72 -17.24 0.56
CA PRO A 85 -8.88 -15.79 0.44
C PRO A 85 -8.87 -15.13 1.82
N VAL A 86 -7.73 -14.55 2.22
CA VAL A 86 -7.54 -13.90 3.52
C VAL A 86 -7.60 -12.37 3.47
N TRP A 87 -8.10 -11.78 2.40
CA TRP A 87 -8.28 -10.32 2.33
C TRP A 87 -9.30 -9.84 3.35
N LYS A 88 -9.00 -8.72 4.01
CA LYS A 88 -10.02 -7.98 4.75
C LYS A 88 -10.66 -6.93 3.84
N PRO A 89 -11.98 -6.94 3.67
CA PRO A 89 -12.67 -5.79 3.09
C PRO A 89 -12.60 -4.62 4.07
N HIS A 90 -12.30 -3.43 3.54
CA HIS A 90 -12.40 -2.17 4.26
C HIS A 90 -13.85 -1.65 4.25
#